data_AF-A0AAW9Y9R2-F1
#
_entry.id   AF-A0AAW9Y9R2-F1
#
_cell.length_a   1.000
_cell.length_b   1.000
_cell.length_c   1.000
_cell.angle_alpha   90.00
_cell.angle_beta   90.00
_cell.angle_gamma   90.00
#
_symmetry.space_group_name_H-M   'P 1'
#
loop_
_entity.id
_entity.type
_entity.pdbx_description
1 polymer ?
#
loop_
_entity_poly.entity_id
_entity_poly.type
_entity_poly.pdbx_seq_one_letter_code
_entity_poly.pdbx_strand_id
1 'polypeptide(L)'
;MGEHQSAARPVLNDGDSFGFERKSAGDFPFYRQPPNALSGRSWVLILLGVLLGFAVLTAHIGFYKTTAGGFVPAILFPLIPLAVLAMVAGKAWRSLFRTPTGRDVLLMLAIAGVNILVSVAVALVLQHLFKMSENPVNAMLAEASNTARILFYVKTAPQLFGEEVVSILPFLAILWFCHTKLSLSRKRALLTAWLCTALIFGAMHLPTYDWNFLQCFLVIGTARIVLLSGYIITKNIWVSTGAHIINDWLLFTVMVLLRGGQAGI
;
A
#
# COMPACT_ATOMS: atom_id res chain seq x y z
N MET A 1 27.97 28.07 10.02
CA MET A 1 26.50 28.24 9.95
C MET A 1 26.06 27.89 8.53
N GLY A 2 25.62 26.65 8.31
CA GLY A 2 25.20 26.19 6.99
C GLY A 2 23.70 26.36 6.83
N GLU A 3 23.28 27.21 5.90
CA GLU A 3 21.88 27.39 5.55
C GLU A 3 21.30 26.08 5.02
N HIS A 4 20.38 25.50 5.78
CA HIS A 4 19.44 24.50 5.29
C HIS A 4 18.47 25.21 4.34
N GLN A 5 18.84 25.37 3.07
CA GLN A 5 17.85 25.62 2.02
C GLN A 5 16.99 24.36 1.87
N SER A 6 15.92 24.30 2.67
CA SER A 6 14.79 23.42 2.43
C SER A 6 14.28 23.73 1.03
N ALA A 7 14.47 22.80 0.09
CA ALA A 7 13.89 22.89 -1.25
C ALA A 7 12.42 23.33 -1.13
N ALA A 8 12.11 24.53 -1.64
CA ALA A 8 10.79 25.12 -1.54
C ALA A 8 9.78 24.13 -2.15
N ARG A 9 8.83 23.68 -1.32
CA ARG A 9 7.81 22.72 -1.74
C ARG A 9 6.81 23.43 -2.64
N PRO A 10 6.39 22.83 -3.76
CA PRO A 10 5.38 23.43 -4.62
C PRO A 10 4.09 23.67 -3.83
N VAL A 11 3.65 24.93 -3.81
CA VAL A 11 2.42 25.37 -3.14
C VAL A 11 1.23 24.85 -3.92
N LEU A 12 0.34 24.13 -3.23
CA LEU A 12 -0.95 23.70 -3.76
C LEU A 12 -1.87 24.92 -3.89
N ASN A 13 -2.40 25.18 -5.09
CA ASN A 13 -3.54 26.10 -5.24
C ASN A 13 -4.82 25.41 -4.78
N ASP A 14 -5.63 26.11 -3.98
CA ASP A 14 -6.82 25.56 -3.32
C ASP A 14 -7.86 24.94 -4.29
N GLY A 15 -7.96 25.45 -5.53
CA GLY A 15 -8.86 24.92 -6.55
C GLY A 15 -8.48 23.54 -7.11
N ASP A 16 -7.20 23.17 -7.01
CA ASP A 16 -6.62 21.98 -7.66
C ASP A 16 -6.62 20.73 -6.75
N SER A 17 -6.81 20.90 -5.44
CA SER A 17 -6.89 19.81 -4.45
C SER A 17 -8.32 19.33 -4.19
N PHE A 18 -8.48 18.07 -3.83
CA PHE A 18 -9.71 17.61 -3.18
C PHE A 18 -9.78 18.14 -1.74
N GLY A 19 -10.99 18.42 -1.25
CA GLY A 19 -11.19 19.05 0.07
C GLY A 19 -10.70 18.22 1.25
N PHE A 20 -10.55 16.89 1.08
CA PHE A 20 -10.02 16.00 2.11
C PHE A 20 -8.49 15.94 2.15
N GLU A 21 -7.79 16.52 1.16
CA GLU A 21 -6.33 16.55 1.14
C GLU A 21 -5.78 17.51 2.21
N ARG A 22 -4.74 17.08 2.94
CA ARG A 22 -4.07 17.94 3.92
C ARG A 22 -3.26 19.02 3.18
N LYS A 23 -3.70 20.27 3.21
CA LYS A 23 -3.00 21.38 2.54
C LYS A 23 -1.55 21.57 3.01
N SER A 24 -1.29 21.45 4.32
CA SER A 24 0.05 21.57 4.89
C SER A 24 1.03 20.48 4.43
N ALA A 25 0.53 19.41 3.80
CA ALA A 25 1.34 18.37 3.19
C ALA A 25 1.95 18.81 1.84
N GLY A 26 1.46 19.87 1.20
CA GLY A 26 1.85 20.21 -0.17
C GLY A 26 1.43 19.13 -1.18
N ASP A 27 1.96 19.24 -2.40
CA ASP A 27 1.56 18.36 -3.50
C ASP A 27 2.31 17.01 -3.52
N PHE A 28 1.85 16.09 -4.38
CA PHE A 28 2.52 14.81 -4.61
C PHE A 28 3.91 15.02 -5.23
N PRO A 29 4.92 14.22 -4.84
CA PRO A 29 6.25 14.32 -5.43
C PRO A 29 6.28 13.75 -6.85
N PHE A 30 7.35 14.08 -7.58
CA PHE A 30 7.77 13.45 -8.85
C PHE A 30 6.91 13.65 -10.10
N TYR A 31 5.71 14.23 -10.00
CA TYR A 31 4.77 14.22 -11.13
C TYR A 31 4.68 15.49 -12.00
N ARG A 32 4.86 16.72 -11.46
CA ARG A 32 4.58 17.97 -12.23
C ARG A 32 5.65 19.08 -12.26
N GLN A 33 6.58 19.20 -11.31
CA GLN A 33 7.53 20.33 -11.28
C GLN A 33 9.01 19.91 -11.15
N PRO A 34 9.89 20.42 -12.05
CA PRO A 34 11.34 20.39 -11.84
C PRO A 34 11.74 21.13 -10.54
N PRO A 35 12.88 20.77 -9.91
CA PRO A 35 13.81 19.72 -10.32
C PRO A 35 13.36 18.31 -9.93
N ASN A 36 12.21 18.16 -9.26
CA ASN A 36 11.80 16.88 -8.67
C ASN A 36 10.98 16.01 -9.63
N ALA A 37 10.48 16.54 -10.75
CA ALA A 37 9.74 15.76 -11.74
C ALA A 37 10.63 14.68 -12.37
N LEU A 38 10.17 13.44 -12.37
CA LEU A 38 10.91 12.32 -12.95
C LEU A 38 10.62 12.19 -14.45
N SER A 39 11.63 11.73 -15.19
CA SER A 39 11.50 11.44 -16.63
C SER A 39 10.70 10.16 -16.87
N GLY A 40 10.24 9.95 -18.11
CA GLY A 40 9.60 8.67 -18.47
C GLY A 40 10.52 7.46 -18.27
N ARG A 41 11.82 7.60 -18.58
CA ARG A 41 12.82 6.54 -18.35
C ARG A 41 12.97 6.21 -16.87
N SER A 42 12.98 7.25 -16.03
CA SER A 42 13.00 7.14 -14.57
C SER A 42 11.82 6.32 -14.05
N TRP A 43 10.60 6.59 -14.56
CA TRP A 43 9.42 5.81 -14.19
C TRP A 43 9.48 4.36 -14.65
N VAL A 44 9.96 4.09 -15.87
CA VAL A 44 10.16 2.71 -16.35
C VAL A 44 11.11 1.95 -15.41
N LEU A 45 12.24 2.53 -15.03
CA LEU A 45 13.17 1.89 -14.08
C LEU A 45 12.50 1.60 -12.74
N ILE A 46 11.77 2.59 -12.18
CA ILE A 46 11.06 2.42 -10.91
C ILE A 46 10.03 1.29 -11.01
N LEU A 47 9.23 1.24 -12.08
CA LEU A 47 8.24 0.19 -12.28
C LEU A 47 8.87 -1.19 -12.49
N LEU A 48 10.03 -1.29 -13.15
CA LEU A 48 10.81 -2.53 -13.19
C LEU A 48 11.30 -2.95 -11.80
N GLY A 49 11.69 -1.99 -10.95
CA GLY A 49 12.02 -2.25 -9.55
C GLY A 49 10.82 -2.75 -8.73
N VAL A 50 9.63 -2.19 -8.96
CA VAL A 50 8.36 -2.65 -8.36
C VAL A 50 8.06 -4.09 -8.77
N LEU A 51 8.16 -4.40 -10.07
CA LEU A 51 7.96 -5.75 -10.60
C LEU A 51 8.98 -6.74 -10.02
N LEU A 52 10.26 -6.36 -9.92
CA LEU A 52 11.31 -7.20 -9.35
C LEU A 52 11.08 -7.45 -7.85
N GLY A 53 10.71 -6.41 -7.09
CA GLY A 53 10.37 -6.56 -5.67
C GLY A 53 9.20 -7.54 -5.46
N PHE A 54 8.14 -7.40 -6.26
CA PHE A 54 6.99 -8.32 -6.20
C PHE A 54 7.33 -9.74 -6.66
N ALA A 55 8.17 -9.88 -7.69
CA ALA A 55 8.67 -11.18 -8.14
C ALA A 55 9.49 -11.88 -7.05
N VAL A 56 10.31 -11.14 -6.29
CA VAL A 56 11.03 -11.68 -5.13
C VAL A 56 10.05 -12.12 -4.04
N LEU A 57 9.00 -11.34 -3.76
CA LEU A 57 7.98 -11.70 -2.77
C LEU A 57 7.27 -13.02 -3.11
N THR A 58 6.96 -13.21 -4.39
CA THR A 58 6.15 -14.33 -4.90
C THR A 58 6.98 -15.51 -5.41
N ALA A 59 8.31 -15.44 -5.32
CA ALA A 59 9.19 -16.47 -5.82
C ALA A 59 9.00 -17.79 -5.05
N HIS A 60 8.85 -18.89 -5.79
CA HIS A 60 8.65 -20.23 -5.24
C HIS A 60 9.97 -20.89 -4.83
N ILE A 61 10.75 -20.22 -3.97
CA ILE A 61 12.05 -20.70 -3.49
C ILE A 61 11.86 -21.45 -2.17
N GLY A 62 12.38 -22.68 -2.06
CA GLY A 62 12.20 -23.53 -0.87
C GLY A 62 12.62 -22.85 0.44
N PHE A 63 13.74 -22.12 0.43
CA PHE A 63 14.21 -21.35 1.59
C PHE A 63 13.19 -20.30 2.06
N TYR A 64 12.49 -19.60 1.15
CA TYR A 64 11.51 -18.56 1.48
C TYR A 64 10.27 -19.11 2.21
N LYS A 65 10.00 -20.41 2.09
CA LYS A 65 8.91 -21.08 2.79
C LYS A 65 9.24 -21.41 4.25
N THR A 66 10.50 -21.28 4.67
CA THR A 66 10.90 -21.48 6.07
C THR A 66 10.59 -20.25 6.91
N THR A 67 10.46 -20.42 8.24
CA THR A 67 10.19 -19.30 9.16
C THR A 67 11.22 -18.18 9.06
N ALA A 68 12.51 -18.53 9.05
CA ALA A 68 13.60 -17.55 8.94
C ALA A 68 13.73 -17.00 7.51
N GLY A 69 13.67 -17.89 6.51
CA GLY A 69 13.84 -17.48 5.12
C GLY A 69 12.70 -16.62 4.58
N GLY A 70 11.50 -16.72 5.13
CA GLY A 70 10.35 -15.87 4.76
C GLY A 70 10.55 -14.38 5.08
N PHE A 71 11.49 -14.01 5.95
CA PHE A 71 11.83 -12.59 6.18
C PHE A 71 12.57 -11.96 5.01
N VAL A 72 13.33 -12.76 4.24
CA VAL A 72 14.09 -12.27 3.09
C VAL A 72 13.18 -11.64 2.04
N PRO A 73 12.16 -12.33 1.49
CA PRO A 73 11.26 -11.72 0.53
C PRO A 73 10.44 -10.58 1.15
N ALA A 74 10.02 -10.69 2.42
CA ALA A 74 9.26 -9.64 3.11
C ALA A 74 10.04 -8.32 3.23
N ILE A 75 11.37 -8.39 3.40
CA ILE A 75 12.25 -7.23 3.49
C ILE A 75 12.67 -6.73 2.11
N LEU A 76 13.02 -7.63 1.18
CA LEU A 76 13.46 -7.24 -0.16
C LEU A 76 12.33 -6.61 -0.99
N PHE A 77 11.09 -7.03 -0.75
CA PHE A 77 9.91 -6.53 -1.45
C PHE A 77 9.77 -4.99 -1.44
N PRO A 78 9.83 -4.30 -0.27
CA PRO A 78 9.91 -2.83 -0.25
C PRO A 78 11.29 -2.29 -0.63
N LEU A 79 12.39 -2.96 -0.24
CA LEU A 79 13.73 -2.38 -0.39
C LEU A 79 14.19 -2.25 -1.84
N ILE A 80 13.89 -3.22 -2.69
CA ILE A 80 14.26 -3.19 -4.12
C ILE A 80 13.66 -1.95 -4.81
N PRO A 81 12.34 -1.73 -4.84
CA PRO A 81 11.75 -0.56 -5.49
C PRO A 81 12.19 0.76 -4.85
N LEU A 82 12.38 0.81 -3.52
CA LEU A 82 12.88 2.03 -2.85
C LEU A 82 14.34 2.33 -3.19
N ALA A 83 15.20 1.31 -3.32
CA ALA A 83 16.57 1.48 -3.77
C ALA A 83 16.61 2.03 -5.19
N VAL A 84 15.76 1.51 -6.09
CA VAL A 84 15.63 2.03 -7.47
C VAL A 84 15.14 3.49 -7.46
N LEU A 85 14.13 3.81 -6.66
CA LEU A 85 13.69 5.20 -6.50
C LEU A 85 14.82 6.09 -5.97
N ALA A 86 15.59 5.64 -4.98
CA ALA A 86 16.71 6.40 -4.42
C ALA A 86 17.83 6.63 -5.43
N MET A 87 18.14 5.65 -6.27
CA MET A 87 19.11 5.79 -7.36
C MET A 87 18.66 6.82 -8.41
N VAL A 88 17.36 6.81 -8.73
CA VAL A 88 16.79 7.65 -9.80
C VAL A 88 16.47 9.08 -9.35
N ALA A 89 15.96 9.24 -8.12
CA ALA A 89 15.51 10.52 -7.58
C ALA A 89 16.56 11.20 -6.68
N GLY A 90 17.72 10.57 -6.45
CA GLY A 90 18.72 11.06 -5.50
C GLY A 90 18.07 11.29 -4.13
N LYS A 91 18.44 12.35 -3.42
CA LYS A 91 17.88 12.67 -2.08
C LYS A 91 16.35 12.87 -2.06
N ALA A 92 15.72 13.13 -3.21
CA ALA A 92 14.29 13.43 -3.28
C ALA A 92 13.40 12.21 -2.97
N TRP A 93 13.91 10.97 -3.05
CA TRP A 93 13.13 9.76 -2.67
C TRP A 93 12.53 9.85 -1.25
N ARG A 94 13.21 10.56 -0.35
CA ARG A 94 12.77 10.80 1.04
C ARG A 94 11.48 11.62 1.12
N SER A 95 11.01 12.24 0.04
CA SER A 95 9.75 12.99 0.03
C SER A 95 8.51 12.14 0.29
N LEU A 96 8.62 10.81 0.11
CA LEU A 96 7.57 9.86 0.50
C LEU A 96 7.43 9.74 2.03
N PHE A 97 8.48 10.07 2.78
CA PHE A 97 8.60 9.83 4.21
C PHE A 97 8.53 11.15 4.97
N ARG A 98 7.59 11.23 5.92
CA ARG A 98 7.46 12.39 6.81
C ARG A 98 7.24 11.89 8.23
N THR A 99 7.75 12.62 9.22
CA THR A 99 7.55 12.25 10.62
C THR A 99 6.06 12.25 10.95
N PRO A 100 5.47 11.10 11.35
CA PRO A 100 4.07 11.04 11.75
C PRO A 100 3.84 11.90 13.00
N THR A 101 2.68 12.57 13.04
CA THR A 101 2.19 13.32 14.19
C THR A 101 1.11 12.53 14.93
N GLY A 102 0.70 12.95 16.13
CA GLY A 102 -0.43 12.31 16.83
C GLY A 102 -1.74 12.31 16.01
N ARG A 103 -1.95 13.34 15.19
CA ARG A 103 -3.08 13.40 14.24
C ARG A 103 -2.97 12.34 13.13
N ASP A 104 -1.75 12.00 12.73
CA ASP A 104 -1.49 10.93 11.76
C ASP A 104 -1.83 9.56 12.35
N VAL A 105 -1.50 9.32 13.63
CA VAL A 105 -1.86 8.07 14.32
C VAL A 105 -3.38 7.92 14.44
N LEU A 106 -4.09 8.98 14.82
CA LEU A 106 -5.56 8.95 14.84
C LEU A 106 -6.15 8.68 13.45
N LEU A 107 -5.56 9.27 12.41
CA LEU A 107 -5.98 9.02 11.03
C LEU A 107 -5.71 7.57 10.61
N MET A 108 -4.58 6.96 11.01
CA MET A 108 -4.30 5.54 10.75
C MET A 108 -5.40 4.65 11.36
N LEU A 109 -5.77 4.89 12.61
CA LEU A 109 -6.83 4.16 13.32
C LEU A 109 -8.19 4.34 12.63
N ALA A 110 -8.53 5.58 12.26
CA ALA A 110 -9.79 5.89 11.58
C ALA A 110 -9.89 5.20 10.21
N ILE A 111 -8.82 5.26 9.41
CA ILE A 111 -8.76 4.60 8.10
C ILE A 111 -8.86 3.08 8.27
N ALA A 112 -8.15 2.48 9.23
CA ALA A 112 -8.24 1.05 9.50
C ALA A 112 -9.68 0.65 9.89
N GLY A 113 -10.31 1.38 10.80
CA GLY A 113 -11.71 1.13 11.20
C GLY A 113 -12.69 1.24 10.04
N VAL A 114 -12.60 2.30 9.24
CA VAL A 114 -13.42 2.47 8.03
C VAL A 114 -13.15 1.35 7.02
N ASN A 115 -11.90 0.95 6.83
CA ASN A 115 -11.54 -0.10 5.90
C ASN A 115 -12.12 -1.46 6.31
N ILE A 116 -12.08 -1.81 7.60
CA ILE A 116 -12.71 -3.01 8.13
C ILE A 116 -14.21 -2.98 7.87
N LEU A 117 -14.90 -1.88 8.22
CA LEU A 117 -16.34 -1.74 8.03
C LEU A 117 -16.73 -1.88 6.55
N VAL A 118 -16.03 -1.20 5.65
CA VAL A 118 -16.27 -1.26 4.20
C VAL A 118 -15.98 -2.66 3.66
N SER A 119 -14.86 -3.26 4.05
CA SER A 119 -14.47 -4.60 3.56
C SER A 119 -15.46 -5.67 4.02
N VAL A 120 -15.92 -5.63 5.27
CA VAL A 120 -16.96 -6.52 5.79
C VAL A 120 -18.29 -6.30 5.08
N ALA A 121 -18.72 -5.05 4.90
CA ALA A 121 -19.98 -4.76 4.20
C ALA A 121 -19.95 -5.28 2.76
N VAL A 122 -18.86 -5.03 2.02
CA VAL A 122 -18.69 -5.52 0.65
C VAL A 122 -18.64 -7.05 0.62
N ALA A 123 -17.90 -7.69 1.53
CA ALA A 123 -17.85 -9.16 1.61
C ALA A 123 -19.23 -9.77 1.92
N LEU A 124 -20.00 -9.17 2.84
CA LEU A 124 -21.36 -9.62 3.18
C LEU A 124 -22.33 -9.47 2.01
N VAL A 125 -22.19 -8.46 1.17
CA VAL A 125 -23.01 -8.35 -0.05
C VAL A 125 -22.59 -9.39 -1.07
N LEU A 126 -21.28 -9.54 -1.29
CA LEU A 126 -20.75 -10.39 -2.37
C LEU A 126 -20.86 -11.89 -2.08
N GLN A 127 -20.86 -12.32 -0.81
CA GLN A 127 -21.10 -13.74 -0.46
C GLN A 127 -22.49 -14.23 -0.91
N HIS A 128 -23.47 -13.32 -1.07
CA HIS A 128 -24.79 -13.67 -1.60
C HIS A 128 -24.80 -13.83 -3.12
N LEU A 129 -23.77 -13.33 -3.81
CA LEU A 129 -23.69 -13.32 -5.27
C LEU A 129 -22.75 -14.40 -5.81
N PHE A 130 -21.71 -14.76 -5.06
CA PHE A 130 -20.75 -15.81 -5.47
C PHE A 130 -20.00 -16.41 -4.28
N LYS A 131 -19.42 -17.60 -4.51
CA LYS A 131 -18.54 -18.27 -3.53
C LYS A 131 -17.20 -17.53 -3.44
N MET A 132 -16.87 -17.03 -2.25
CA MET A 132 -15.56 -16.46 -1.97
C MET A 132 -14.55 -17.56 -1.60
N SER A 133 -13.29 -17.36 -2.00
CA SER A 133 -12.17 -18.20 -1.57
C SER A 133 -11.76 -17.80 -0.14
N GLU A 134 -11.44 -18.80 0.69
CA GLU A 134 -10.92 -18.57 2.03
C GLU A 134 -9.57 -17.87 1.98
N ASN A 135 -9.31 -17.00 2.95
CA ASN A 135 -7.98 -16.44 3.11
C ASN A 135 -7.03 -17.53 3.67
N PRO A 136 -5.98 -17.95 2.94
CA PRO A 136 -5.09 -19.01 3.39
C PRO A 136 -4.35 -18.69 4.71
N VAL A 137 -4.19 -17.40 5.02
CA VAL A 137 -3.60 -16.95 6.30
C VAL A 137 -4.47 -17.36 7.50
N ASN A 138 -5.80 -17.44 7.34
CA ASN A 138 -6.70 -17.77 8.44
C ASN A 138 -6.48 -19.21 8.95
N ALA A 139 -6.35 -20.17 8.04
CA ALA A 139 -6.06 -21.56 8.40
C ALA A 139 -4.66 -21.69 9.01
N MET A 140 -3.66 -21.07 8.37
CA MET A 140 -2.28 -21.08 8.84
C MET A 140 -2.13 -20.51 10.26
N LEU A 141 -2.80 -19.40 10.59
CA LEU A 141 -2.72 -18.80 11.92
C LEU A 141 -3.49 -19.57 13.00
N ALA A 142 -4.60 -20.21 12.64
CA ALA A 142 -5.38 -21.02 13.57
C ALA A 142 -4.54 -22.18 14.12
N GLU A 143 -3.74 -22.82 13.26
CA GLU A 143 -2.91 -23.98 13.60
C GLU A 143 -1.51 -23.62 14.11
N ALA A 144 -1.07 -22.36 13.94
CA ALA A 144 0.27 -21.93 14.32
C ALA A 144 0.50 -21.89 15.84
N SER A 145 1.71 -22.27 16.27
CA SER A 145 2.18 -22.05 17.64
C SER A 145 2.28 -20.55 17.97
N ASN A 146 2.29 -20.19 19.26
CA ASN A 146 2.42 -18.78 19.68
C ASN A 146 3.68 -18.11 19.10
N THR A 147 4.81 -18.82 19.08
CA THR A 147 6.05 -18.30 18.48
C THR A 147 5.90 -18.06 16.98
N ALA A 148 5.27 -19.00 16.25
CA ALA A 148 5.02 -18.83 14.82
C ALA A 148 4.06 -17.67 14.52
N ARG A 149 3.03 -17.46 15.36
CA ARG A 149 2.13 -16.31 15.26
C ARG A 149 2.89 -15.00 15.46
N ILE A 150 3.71 -14.88 16.51
CA ILE A 150 4.53 -13.67 16.74
C ILE A 150 5.44 -13.40 15.54
N LEU A 151 6.14 -14.41 15.04
CA LEU A 151 7.02 -14.26 13.87
C LEU A 151 6.25 -13.87 12.61
N PHE A 152 5.02 -14.35 12.45
CA PHE A 152 4.14 -13.92 11.37
C PHE A 152 3.82 -12.41 11.46
N TYR A 153 3.44 -11.89 12.63
CA TYR A 153 3.18 -10.45 12.79
C TYR A 153 4.45 -9.63 12.50
N VAL A 154 5.60 -10.02 13.06
CA VAL A 154 6.87 -9.31 12.82
C VAL A 154 7.26 -9.34 11.34
N LYS A 155 7.07 -10.47 10.65
CA LYS A 155 7.36 -10.62 9.21
C LYS A 155 6.39 -9.82 8.33
N THR A 156 5.12 -9.75 8.70
CA THR A 156 4.12 -9.04 7.89
C THR A 156 4.29 -7.52 7.94
N ALA A 157 4.85 -6.95 9.00
CA ALA A 157 5.12 -5.50 9.04
C ALA A 157 5.95 -4.97 7.84
N PRO A 158 7.15 -5.49 7.54
CA PRO A 158 7.90 -5.06 6.34
C PRO A 158 7.20 -5.46 5.03
N GLN A 159 6.48 -6.59 5.00
CA GLN A 159 5.72 -6.99 3.82
C GLN A 159 4.59 -5.99 3.50
N LEU A 160 3.79 -5.59 4.49
CA LEU A 160 2.70 -4.63 4.35
C LEU A 160 3.23 -3.23 3.99
N PHE A 161 4.40 -2.85 4.51
CA PHE A 161 5.11 -1.67 4.02
C PHE A 161 5.48 -1.81 2.53
N GLY A 162 5.93 -2.98 2.09
CA GLY A 162 6.12 -3.30 0.68
C GLY A 162 4.84 -3.17 -0.15
N GLU A 163 3.68 -3.56 0.39
CA GLU A 163 2.38 -3.40 -0.28
C GLU A 163 1.99 -1.92 -0.45
N GLU A 164 2.41 -1.05 0.48
CA GLU A 164 2.27 0.39 0.27
C GLU A 164 3.22 0.91 -0.81
N VAL A 165 4.47 0.45 -0.84
CA VAL A 165 5.46 0.84 -1.86
C VAL A 165 5.01 0.38 -3.26
N VAL A 166 4.57 -0.88 -3.40
CA VAL A 166 4.08 -1.45 -4.66
C VAL A 166 2.81 -0.78 -5.15
N SER A 167 2.07 -0.10 -4.27
CA SER A 167 0.87 0.66 -4.61
C SER A 167 1.20 2.11 -4.96
N ILE A 168 1.99 2.79 -4.12
CA ILE A 168 2.29 4.22 -4.24
C ILE A 168 3.16 4.51 -5.46
N LEU A 169 4.12 3.66 -5.81
CA LEU A 169 5.00 3.93 -6.96
C LEU A 169 4.25 3.85 -8.30
N PRO A 170 3.43 2.81 -8.58
CA PRO A 170 2.52 2.83 -9.73
C PRO A 170 1.52 3.98 -9.69
N PHE A 171 0.95 4.28 -8.53
CA PHE A 171 0.06 5.43 -8.36
C PHE A 171 0.72 6.74 -8.82
N LEU A 172 1.95 7.03 -8.38
CA LEU A 172 2.67 8.23 -8.79
C LEU A 172 3.07 8.21 -10.28
N ALA A 173 3.41 7.04 -10.83
CA ALA A 173 3.71 6.89 -12.25
C ALA A 173 2.47 7.17 -13.12
N ILE A 174 1.32 6.65 -12.73
CA ILE A 174 0.04 6.89 -13.44
C ILE A 174 -0.37 8.34 -13.29
N LEU A 175 -0.23 8.94 -12.10
CA LEU A 175 -0.47 10.36 -11.86
C LEU A 175 0.39 11.23 -12.79
N TRP A 176 1.69 10.92 -12.88
CA TRP A 176 2.61 11.59 -13.80
C TRP A 176 2.18 11.44 -15.25
N PHE A 177 1.85 10.23 -15.69
CA PHE A 177 1.45 9.96 -17.07
C PHE A 177 0.15 10.69 -17.44
N CYS A 178 -0.88 10.55 -16.62
CA CYS A 178 -2.16 11.20 -16.84
C CYS A 178 -2.05 12.73 -16.84
N HIS A 179 -1.26 13.30 -15.92
CA HIS A 179 -1.11 14.75 -15.82
C HIS A 179 -0.18 15.33 -16.90
N THR A 180 0.98 14.71 -17.13
CA THR A 180 2.03 15.26 -18.00
C THR A 180 1.89 14.83 -19.46
N LYS A 181 1.38 13.62 -19.74
CA LYS A 181 1.30 13.06 -21.10
C LYS A 181 -0.11 13.13 -21.68
N LEU A 182 -1.13 12.98 -20.85
CA LEU A 182 -2.53 13.10 -21.29
C LEU A 182 -3.16 14.46 -20.97
N SER A 183 -2.41 15.37 -20.33
CA SER A 183 -2.86 16.72 -19.97
C SER A 183 -4.17 16.74 -19.16
N LEU A 184 -4.44 15.68 -18.39
CA LEU A 184 -5.60 15.65 -17.50
C LEU A 184 -5.43 16.66 -16.37
N SER A 185 -6.55 17.22 -15.91
CA SER A 185 -6.54 18.03 -14.69
C SER A 185 -6.04 17.21 -13.49
N ARG A 186 -5.43 17.87 -12.50
CA ARG A 186 -4.87 17.20 -11.31
C ARG A 186 -5.87 16.26 -10.65
N LYS A 187 -7.13 16.69 -10.48
CA LYS A 187 -8.20 15.88 -9.89
C LYS A 187 -8.52 14.63 -10.72
N ARG A 188 -8.60 14.76 -12.05
CA ARG A 188 -8.85 13.63 -12.94
C ARG A 188 -7.67 12.66 -12.94
N ALA A 189 -6.45 13.16 -13.08
CA ALA A 189 -5.24 12.34 -13.03
C ALA A 189 -5.12 11.59 -11.69
N LEU A 190 -5.43 12.26 -10.57
CA LEU A 190 -5.41 11.66 -9.24
C LEU A 190 -6.47 10.56 -9.09
N LEU A 191 -7.72 10.81 -9.54
CA LEU A 191 -8.79 9.82 -9.49
C LEU A 191 -8.45 8.60 -10.35
N THR A 192 -7.94 8.81 -11.58
CA THR A 192 -7.49 7.73 -12.46
C THR A 192 -6.36 6.93 -11.82
N ALA A 193 -5.34 7.59 -11.27
CA ALA A 193 -4.24 6.91 -10.58
C ALA A 193 -4.72 6.09 -9.38
N TRP A 194 -5.65 6.62 -8.60
CA TRP A 194 -6.22 5.94 -7.44
C TRP A 194 -6.97 4.67 -7.83
N LEU A 195 -7.86 4.75 -8.82
CA LEU A 195 -8.65 3.62 -9.30
C LEU A 195 -7.77 2.56 -10.00
N CYS A 196 -6.87 2.97 -10.89
CA CYS A 196 -5.97 2.04 -11.58
C CYS A 196 -5.05 1.32 -10.61
N THR A 197 -4.57 2.00 -9.56
CA THR A 197 -3.72 1.36 -8.53
C THR A 197 -4.50 0.31 -7.74
N ALA A 198 -5.77 0.60 -7.40
CA ALA A 198 -6.63 -0.39 -6.74
C ALA A 198 -6.87 -1.63 -7.61
N LEU A 199 -7.06 -1.45 -8.92
CA LEU A 199 -7.16 -2.56 -9.86
C LEU A 199 -5.86 -3.36 -9.96
N ILE A 200 -4.71 -2.70 -10.13
CA ILE A 200 -3.40 -3.39 -10.17
C ILE A 200 -3.21 -4.21 -8.89
N PHE A 201 -3.48 -3.61 -7.73
CA PHE A 201 -3.35 -4.28 -6.44
C PHE A 201 -4.30 -5.48 -6.30
N GLY A 202 -5.56 -5.35 -6.72
CA GLY A 202 -6.49 -6.47 -6.78
C GLY A 202 -5.99 -7.59 -7.68
N ALA A 203 -5.49 -7.26 -8.87
CA ALA A 203 -4.95 -8.24 -9.82
C ALA A 203 -3.76 -9.04 -9.24
N MET A 204 -2.90 -8.40 -8.44
CA MET A 204 -1.78 -9.07 -7.76
C MET A 204 -2.23 -10.17 -6.79
N HIS A 205 -3.48 -10.13 -6.33
CA HIS A 205 -4.04 -11.11 -5.39
C HIS A 205 -4.75 -12.27 -6.07
N LEU A 206 -4.95 -12.24 -7.40
CA LEU A 206 -5.64 -13.31 -8.13
C LEU A 206 -5.10 -14.72 -7.83
N PRO A 207 -3.77 -14.97 -7.83
CA PRO A 207 -3.26 -16.31 -7.53
C PRO A 207 -3.57 -16.81 -6.11
N THR A 208 -3.74 -15.90 -5.15
CA THR A 208 -4.03 -16.22 -3.75
C THR A 208 -5.48 -16.63 -3.54
N TYR A 209 -6.40 -16.13 -4.37
CA TYR A 209 -7.84 -16.34 -4.24
C TYR A 209 -8.42 -17.10 -5.42
N ASP A 210 -7.72 -18.14 -5.89
CA ASP A 210 -8.16 -19.05 -6.96
C ASP A 210 -8.64 -18.34 -8.23
N TRP A 211 -8.01 -17.21 -8.57
CA TRP A 211 -8.40 -16.34 -9.68
C TRP A 211 -9.83 -15.82 -9.58
N ASN A 212 -10.36 -15.61 -8.37
CA ASN A 212 -11.66 -14.97 -8.16
C ASN A 212 -11.57 -13.47 -8.45
N PHE A 213 -11.87 -13.10 -9.70
CA PHE A 213 -11.84 -11.73 -10.20
C PHE A 213 -12.73 -10.78 -9.38
N LEU A 214 -13.93 -11.21 -9.01
CA LEU A 214 -14.88 -10.37 -8.25
C LEU A 214 -14.36 -10.10 -6.84
N GLN A 215 -13.88 -11.11 -6.13
CA GLN A 215 -13.28 -10.95 -4.80
C GLN A 215 -12.04 -10.02 -4.87
N CYS A 216 -11.17 -10.24 -5.85
CA CYS A 216 -9.93 -9.47 -5.97
C CYS A 216 -10.16 -8.00 -6.34
N PHE A 217 -11.08 -7.70 -7.25
CA PHE A 217 -11.32 -6.30 -7.64
C PHE A 217 -12.31 -5.58 -6.74
N LEU A 218 -13.33 -6.27 -6.23
CA LEU A 218 -14.39 -5.61 -5.46
C LEU A 218 -14.12 -5.64 -3.95
N VAL A 219 -13.59 -6.72 -3.38
CA VAL A 219 -13.23 -6.75 -1.95
C VAL A 219 -11.85 -6.12 -1.76
N ILE A 220 -10.81 -6.70 -2.37
CA ILE A 220 -9.42 -6.28 -2.15
C ILE A 220 -9.15 -4.93 -2.80
N GLY A 221 -9.65 -4.69 -4.02
CA GLY A 221 -9.55 -3.40 -4.67
C GLY A 221 -10.22 -2.27 -3.88
N THR A 222 -11.42 -2.49 -3.34
CA THR A 222 -12.09 -1.49 -2.49
C THR A 222 -11.30 -1.23 -1.21
N ALA A 223 -10.77 -2.27 -0.57
CA ALA A 223 -9.91 -2.10 0.60
C ALA A 223 -8.68 -1.24 0.26
N ARG A 224 -8.06 -1.47 -0.91
CA ARG A 224 -6.93 -0.66 -1.38
C ARG A 224 -7.30 0.80 -1.62
N ILE A 225 -8.51 1.09 -2.12
CA ILE A 225 -8.98 2.48 -2.27
C ILE A 225 -8.97 3.19 -0.92
N VAL A 226 -9.55 2.56 0.12
CA VAL A 226 -9.64 3.16 1.46
C VAL A 226 -8.26 3.30 2.10
N LEU A 227 -7.42 2.27 2.07
CA LEU A 227 -6.08 2.31 2.68
C LEU A 227 -5.16 3.35 2.00
N LEU A 228 -5.14 3.39 0.66
CA LEU A 228 -4.31 4.34 -0.09
C LEU A 228 -4.74 5.81 0.15
N SER A 229 -5.98 6.04 0.60
CA SER A 229 -6.44 7.37 0.98
C SER A 229 -5.56 8.01 2.05
N GLY A 230 -4.95 7.22 2.95
CA GLY A 230 -4.03 7.73 3.96
C GLY A 230 -2.82 8.44 3.34
N TYR A 231 -2.26 7.86 2.28
CA TYR A 231 -1.20 8.50 1.50
C TYR A 231 -1.74 9.69 0.71
N ILE A 232 -2.90 9.58 0.06
CA ILE A 232 -3.49 10.68 -0.71
C ILE A 232 -3.79 11.89 0.18
N ILE A 233 -4.27 11.69 1.41
CA ILE A 233 -4.56 12.78 2.36
C ILE A 233 -3.25 13.44 2.79
N THR A 234 -2.24 12.66 3.19
CA THR A 234 -1.09 13.17 3.98
C THR A 234 0.22 13.30 3.22
N LYS A 235 0.33 12.64 2.05
CA LYS A 235 1.53 12.47 1.22
C LYS A 235 2.67 11.88 2.05
N ASN A 236 2.32 10.99 2.98
CA ASN A 236 3.24 10.32 3.89
C ASN A 236 2.94 8.82 3.87
N ILE A 237 3.90 8.04 3.39
CA ILE A 237 3.75 6.58 3.27
C ILE A 237 3.49 5.91 4.62
N TRP A 238 4.01 6.48 5.72
CA TRP A 238 3.80 5.92 7.05
C TRP A 238 2.33 5.91 7.46
N VAL A 239 1.51 6.83 6.96
CA VAL A 239 0.08 6.91 7.31
C VAL A 239 -0.71 5.77 6.68
N SER A 240 -0.50 5.50 5.39
CA SER A 240 -1.15 4.34 4.78
C SER A 240 -0.56 3.03 5.29
N THR A 241 0.75 2.96 5.53
CA THR A 241 1.42 1.79 6.12
C THR A 241 0.87 1.47 7.51
N GLY A 242 0.77 2.47 8.38
CA GLY A 242 0.23 2.29 9.73
C GLY A 242 -1.23 1.86 9.71
N ALA A 243 -2.06 2.50 8.87
CA ALA A 243 -3.45 2.10 8.69
C ALA A 243 -3.57 0.65 8.21
N HIS A 244 -2.73 0.24 7.26
CA HIS A 244 -2.72 -1.09 6.68
C HIS A 244 -2.28 -2.16 7.69
N ILE A 245 -1.19 -1.90 8.43
CA ILE A 245 -0.73 -2.79 9.52
C ILE A 245 -1.82 -2.95 10.58
N ILE A 246 -2.42 -1.85 11.05
CA ILE A 246 -3.48 -1.91 12.06
C ILE A 246 -4.67 -2.71 11.53
N ASN A 247 -5.12 -2.44 10.30
CA ASN A 247 -6.22 -3.14 9.66
C ASN A 247 -6.00 -4.66 9.65
N ASP A 248 -4.88 -5.09 9.09
CA ASP A 248 -4.60 -6.51 8.89
C ASP A 248 -4.35 -7.22 10.21
N TRP A 249 -3.59 -6.60 11.12
CA TRP A 249 -3.32 -7.19 12.42
C TRP A 249 -4.58 -7.33 13.25
N LEU A 250 -5.51 -6.38 13.20
CA LEU A 250 -6.82 -6.52 13.85
C LEU A 250 -7.62 -7.68 13.26
N LEU A 251 -7.72 -7.77 11.93
CA LEU A 251 -8.46 -8.85 11.26
C LEU A 251 -7.86 -10.23 11.56
N PHE A 252 -6.54 -10.38 11.49
CA PHE A 252 -5.84 -11.62 11.84
C PHE A 252 -6.09 -11.99 13.31
N THR A 253 -6.01 -11.02 14.22
CA THR A 253 -6.21 -11.27 15.65
C THR A 253 -7.64 -11.71 15.95
N VAL A 254 -8.64 -11.02 15.38
CA VAL A 254 -10.05 -11.40 15.53
C VAL A 254 -10.29 -12.81 15.00
N MET A 255 -9.72 -13.17 13.85
CA MET A 255 -9.86 -14.52 13.29
C MET A 255 -9.22 -15.58 14.19
N VAL A 256 -8.03 -15.33 14.75
CA VAL A 256 -7.37 -16.24 15.69
C VAL A 256 -8.22 -16.43 16.96
N LEU A 257 -8.82 -15.37 17.49
CA LEU A 257 -9.68 -15.46 18.68
C LEU A 257 -10.99 -16.21 18.40
N LEU A 258 -11.65 -15.93 17.27
CA LEU A 258 -12.91 -16.58 16.90
C LEU A 258 -12.73 -18.07 16.60
N ARG A 259 -11.67 -18.45 15.87
CA ARG A 259 -11.39 -19.87 15.56
C ARG A 259 -10.74 -20.60 16.74
N GLY A 260 -9.91 -19.92 17.54
CA GLY A 260 -9.32 -20.46 18.78
C GLY A 260 -10.36 -20.76 19.86
N GLY A 261 -11.45 -19.98 19.93
CA GLY A 261 -12.58 -20.24 20.81
C GLY A 261 -13.45 -21.44 20.40
N GLN A 262 -13.42 -21.84 19.12
CA GLN A 262 -14.14 -23.02 18.62
C GLN A 262 -13.37 -24.34 18.83
N ALA A 263 -12.05 -24.29 19.03
CA ALA A 263 -11.23 -25.46 19.36
C ALA A 263 -11.27 -25.84 20.86
N GLY A 264 -12.00 -25.06 21.68
CA GLY A 264 -12.16 -25.25 23.13
C GLY A 264 -13.55 -25.69 23.57
N ILE A 265 -14.38 -26.21 22.65
CA ILE A 265 -15.70 -26.80 22.92
C ILE A 265 -15.75 -28.21 22.34
#